data_AF-A0A3G2I893-F1
#
_entry.id   AF-A0A3G2I893-F1
#
_cell.length_a   1.000
_cell.length_b   1.000
_cell.length_c   1.000
_cell.angle_alpha   90.00
_cell.angle_beta   90.00
_cell.angle_gamma   90.00
#
_symmetry.space_group_name_H-M   'P 1'
#
loop_
_entity.id
_entity.type
_entity.pdbx_description
1 polymer ?
#
loop_
_entity_poly.entity_id
_entity_poly.type
_entity_poly.pdbx_seq_one_letter_code
_entity_poly.pdbx_strand_id
1 'polypeptide(L)'
;MTHYLFTILMAVLALAYYLCLMPEPHLLPDNLAIFGVLPAFIALHIALRHIVTSNALHVGLLIISAAFFSFYKTFSDGTPFLYALIAIHSLTLIATFFTLPVSSTDIVQAPATDTDNQDEDEK
;
A
#
# COMPACT_ATOMS: atom_id res chain seq x y z
N MET A 1 12.11 3.73 -7.21
CA MET A 1 11.18 4.66 -7.88
C MET A 1 10.03 3.94 -8.59
N THR A 2 10.28 3.02 -9.52
CA THR A 2 9.22 2.27 -10.25
C THR A 2 8.28 1.46 -9.35
N HIS A 3 8.81 0.74 -8.36
CA HIS A 3 7.99 0.01 -7.39
C HIS A 3 7.09 0.92 -6.54
N TYR A 4 7.54 2.15 -6.23
CA TYR A 4 6.78 3.10 -5.44
C TYR A 4 5.59 3.69 -6.21
N LEU A 5 5.83 4.11 -7.46
CA LEU A 5 4.78 4.57 -8.37
C LEU A 5 3.72 3.49 -8.60
N PHE A 6 4.14 2.23 -8.71
CA PHE A 6 3.22 1.10 -8.83
C PHE A 6 2.36 0.93 -7.58
N THR A 7 2.93 1.06 -6.38
CA THR A 7 2.16 0.98 -5.12
C THR A 7 1.13 2.11 -4.99
N ILE A 8 1.49 3.35 -5.34
CA ILE A 8 0.54 4.46 -5.35
C ILE A 8 -0.57 4.20 -6.35
N LEU A 9 -0.23 3.81 -7.58
CA LEU A 9 -1.21 3.53 -8.63
C LEU A 9 -2.21 2.48 -8.18
N MET A 10 -1.73 1.40 -7.55
CA MET A 10 -2.57 0.34 -7.00
C MET A 10 -3.44 0.82 -5.84
N ALA A 11 -2.91 1.64 -4.93
CA ALA A 11 -3.69 2.23 -3.84
C ALA A 11 -4.77 3.20 -4.34
N VAL A 12 -4.47 4.00 -5.38
CA VAL A 12 -5.44 4.87 -6.07
C VAL A 12 -6.52 4.02 -6.73
N LEU A 13 -6.16 2.94 -7.41
CA LEU A 13 -7.11 2.05 -8.09
C LEU A 13 -8.07 1.39 -7.08
N ALA A 14 -7.52 0.92 -5.95
CA ALA A 14 -8.29 0.34 -4.86
C ALA A 14 -9.28 1.35 -4.25
N LEU A 15 -8.84 2.58 -4.01
CA LEU A 15 -9.70 3.65 -3.50
C LEU A 15 -10.79 4.03 -4.52
N ALA A 16 -10.41 4.17 -5.79
CA ALA A 16 -11.32 4.47 -6.88
C ALA A 16 -12.41 3.42 -7.02
N TYR A 17 -12.08 2.13 -6.82
CA TYR A 17 -13.08 1.05 -6.79
C TYR A 17 -14.15 1.30 -5.72
N TYR A 18 -13.77 1.56 -4.46
CA TYR A 18 -14.75 1.81 -3.39
C TYR A 18 -15.51 3.13 -3.56
N LEU A 19 -14.88 4.16 -4.14
CA LEU A 19 -15.55 5.41 -4.50
C LEU A 19 -16.57 5.22 -5.63
N CYS A 20 -16.30 4.35 -6.61
CA CYS A 20 -17.26 4.03 -7.66
C CYS A 20 -18.46 3.21 -7.15
N LEU A 21 -18.32 2.49 -6.04
CA LEU A 21 -19.46 1.82 -5.38
C LEU A 21 -20.38 2.81 -4.63
N MET A 22 -19.99 4.07 -4.50
CA MET A 22 -20.70 5.09 -3.72
C MET A 22 -21.96 5.68 -4.40
N PRO A 23 -21.96 6.04 -5.70
CA PRO A 23 -23.09 6.75 -6.29
C PRO A 23 -24.26 5.83 -6.62
N GLU A 24 -24.01 4.56 -6.96
CA GLU A 24 -25.03 3.51 -7.16
C GLU A 24 -24.34 2.17 -7.50
N PRO A 25 -24.61 1.06 -6.78
CA PRO A 25 -24.02 -0.25 -7.08
C PRO A 25 -24.50 -0.83 -8.43
N HIS A 26 -25.50 -0.22 -9.07
CA HIS A 26 -26.10 -0.64 -10.33
C HIS A 26 -25.24 -0.29 -11.56
N LEU A 27 -24.32 0.67 -11.41
CA LEU A 27 -23.43 1.11 -12.50
C LEU A 27 -22.27 0.15 -12.73
N LEU A 28 -21.94 -0.70 -11.76
CA LEU A 28 -20.91 -1.71 -11.86
C LEU A 28 -21.55 -3.09 -12.09
N PRO A 29 -21.13 -3.84 -13.13
CA PRO A 29 -21.58 -5.22 -13.29
C PRO A 29 -21.29 -6.02 -12.02
N ASP A 30 -22.21 -6.86 -11.56
CA ASP A 30 -22.08 -7.64 -10.31
C ASP A 30 -20.77 -8.42 -10.24
N ASN A 31 -20.28 -8.90 -11.39
CA ASN A 31 -18.97 -9.55 -11.51
C ASN A 31 -17.83 -8.61 -11.12
N LEU A 32 -17.85 -7.36 -11.56
CA LEU A 32 -16.83 -6.36 -11.21
C LEU A 32 -16.93 -5.96 -9.73
N ALA A 33 -18.13 -5.92 -9.16
CA ALA A 33 -18.34 -5.65 -7.74
C ALA A 33 -17.90 -6.81 -6.80
N ILE A 34 -17.67 -8.00 -7.35
CA ILE A 34 -17.17 -9.17 -6.61
C ILE A 34 -15.67 -9.35 -6.87
N PHE A 35 -15.23 -9.30 -8.12
CA PHE A 35 -13.83 -9.51 -8.49
C PHE A 35 -12.96 -8.27 -8.28
N GLY A 36 -13.51 -7.06 -8.31
CA GLY A 36 -12.78 -5.81 -8.10
C GLY A 36 -12.22 -5.63 -6.68
N VAL A 37 -12.75 -6.39 -5.71
CA VAL A 37 -12.20 -6.43 -4.35
C VAL A 37 -10.83 -7.11 -4.29
N LEU A 38 -10.54 -8.08 -5.18
CA LEU A 38 -9.26 -8.80 -5.18
C LEU A 38 -8.08 -7.85 -5.46
N PRO A 39 -8.09 -7.06 -6.54
CA PRO A 39 -7.07 -6.05 -6.80
C PRO A 39 -6.95 -5.05 -5.65
N ALA A 40 -8.07 -4.62 -5.06
CA ALA A 40 -8.07 -3.69 -3.94
C ALA A 40 -7.38 -4.28 -2.69
N PHE A 41 -7.63 -5.56 -2.40
CA PHE A 41 -7.02 -6.27 -1.28
C PHE A 41 -5.52 -6.52 -1.48
N ILE A 42 -5.12 -6.86 -2.71
CA ILE A 42 -3.70 -7.03 -3.07
C ILE A 42 -2.97 -5.69 -2.97
N ALA A 43 -3.58 -4.60 -3.46
CA ALA A 43 -3.03 -3.26 -3.35
C ALA A 43 -2.85 -2.84 -1.88
N LEU A 44 -3.87 -3.07 -1.06
CA LEU A 44 -3.85 -2.81 0.38
C LEU A 44 -2.72 -3.60 1.07
N HIS A 45 -2.57 -4.89 0.74
CA HIS A 45 -1.47 -5.73 1.25
C HIS A 45 -0.09 -5.19 0.89
N ILE A 46 0.14 -4.81 -0.37
CA ILE A 46 1.42 -4.26 -0.83
C ILE A 46 1.73 -2.93 -0.11
N ALA A 47 0.75 -2.05 0.02
CA ALA A 47 0.91 -0.77 0.70
C ALA A 47 1.21 -0.96 2.20
N LEU A 48 0.44 -1.79 2.90
CA LEU A 48 0.66 -2.05 4.32
C LEU A 48 2.00 -2.72 4.61
N ARG A 49 2.44 -3.66 3.75
CA ARG A 49 3.76 -4.28 3.91
C ARG A 49 4.89 -3.25 3.88
N HIS A 50 4.70 -2.13 3.19
CA HIS A 50 5.70 -1.07 3.11
C HIS A 50 5.64 -0.09 4.30
N ILE A 51 4.44 0.14 4.84
CA ILE A 51 4.21 1.14 5.89
C ILE A 51 4.35 0.54 7.30
N VAL A 52 3.87 -0.69 7.50
CA VAL A 52 3.69 -1.29 8.82
C VAL A 52 4.77 -2.33 9.06
N THR A 53 5.68 -2.04 9.98
CA THR A 53 6.76 -2.96 10.39
C THR A 53 6.24 -4.13 11.23
N SER A 54 5.06 -3.99 11.85
CA SER A 54 4.44 -5.03 12.68
C SER A 54 3.50 -5.93 11.87
N ASN A 55 3.87 -7.21 11.76
CA ASN A 55 3.04 -8.22 11.09
C ASN A 55 1.63 -8.36 11.71
N ALA A 56 1.50 -8.19 13.02
CA ALA A 56 0.21 -8.31 13.70
C ALA A 56 -0.78 -7.21 13.28
N LEU A 57 -0.30 -5.95 13.18
CA LEU A 57 -1.11 -4.82 12.73
C LEU A 57 -1.48 -4.95 11.25
N HIS A 58 -0.54 -5.42 10.43
CA HIS A 58 -0.77 -5.67 9.01
C HIS A 58 -1.88 -6.71 8.79
N VAL A 59 -1.77 -7.88 9.41
CA VAL A 59 -2.78 -8.94 9.29
C VAL A 59 -4.11 -8.48 9.88
N GLY A 60 -4.09 -7.76 11.01
CA GLY A 60 -5.27 -7.19 11.63
C GLY A 60 -6.03 -6.25 10.69
N LEU A 61 -5.36 -5.33 10.01
CA LEU A 61 -6.01 -4.39 9.09
C LEU A 61 -6.61 -5.10 7.87
N LEU A 62 -5.95 -6.13 7.35
CA LEU A 62 -6.50 -6.96 6.27
C LEU A 62 -7.78 -7.68 6.71
N ILE A 63 -7.77 -8.29 7.91
CA ILE A 63 -8.96 -8.96 8.45
C ILE A 63 -10.10 -7.96 8.64
N ILE A 64 -9.83 -6.77 9.18
CA ILE A 64 -10.84 -5.70 9.37
C ILE A 64 -11.41 -5.27 8.01
N SER A 65 -10.56 -5.07 7.00
CA SER A 65 -11.01 -4.72 5.65
C SER A 65 -11.89 -5.82 5.03
N ALA A 66 -11.52 -7.10 5.20
CA ALA A 66 -12.33 -8.22 4.71
C ALA A 66 -13.68 -8.32 5.43
N ALA A 67 -13.69 -8.10 6.75
CA ALA A 67 -14.90 -8.10 7.56
C ALA A 67 -15.85 -6.97 7.14
N PHE A 68 -15.34 -5.75 6.97
CA PHE A 68 -16.15 -4.62 6.50
C PHE A 68 -16.71 -4.82 5.09
N PHE A 69 -15.94 -5.43 4.18
CA PHE A 69 -16.46 -5.78 2.86
C PHE A 69 -17.58 -6.81 2.93
N SER A 70 -17.41 -7.83 3.78
CA SER A 70 -18.43 -8.85 4.01
C SER A 70 -19.70 -8.22 4.60
N PHE A 71 -19.56 -7.32 5.57
CA PHE A 71 -20.69 -6.60 6.16
C PHE A 71 -21.37 -5.66 5.17
N TYR A 72 -20.61 -4.92 4.35
CA TYR A 72 -21.16 -4.10 3.27
C TYR A 72 -22.07 -4.91 2.32
N LYS A 73 -21.68 -6.14 1.97
CA LYS A 73 -22.46 -7.03 1.10
C LYS A 73 -23.63 -7.73 1.80
N THR A 74 -23.53 -7.96 3.10
CA THR A 74 -24.50 -8.78 3.86
C THR A 74 -25.63 -7.96 4.47
N PHE A 75 -25.34 -6.74 4.93
CA PHE A 75 -26.34 -5.88 5.55
C PHE A 75 -27.11 -5.05 4.52
N SER A 76 -28.40 -4.85 4.78
CA SER A 76 -29.28 -4.05 3.91
C SER A 76 -28.87 -2.57 3.86
N ASP A 77 -28.31 -2.05 4.97
CA ASP A 77 -27.65 -0.74 5.05
C ASP A 77 -26.13 -0.94 5.16
N GLY A 78 -25.51 -1.34 4.04
CA GLY A 78 -24.06 -1.57 3.96
C GLY A 78 -23.22 -0.28 3.90
N THR A 79 -23.85 0.85 3.59
CA THR A 79 -23.25 2.18 3.40
C THR A 79 -22.22 2.60 4.48
N PRO A 80 -22.49 2.48 5.80
CA PRO A 80 -21.50 2.82 6.82
C PRO A 80 -20.22 1.97 6.73
N PHE A 81 -20.33 0.70 6.35
CA PHE A 81 -19.16 -0.18 6.16
C PHE A 81 -18.38 0.20 4.89
N LEU A 82 -19.06 0.68 3.85
CA LEU A 82 -18.41 1.23 2.67
C LEU A 82 -17.61 2.50 3.00
N TYR A 83 -18.18 3.41 3.80
CA TYR A 83 -17.45 4.58 4.27
C TYR A 83 -16.21 4.21 5.10
N ALA A 84 -16.33 3.20 5.97
CA ALA A 84 -15.21 2.70 6.74
C ALA A 84 -14.10 2.10 5.84
N LEU A 85 -14.47 1.35 4.80
CA LEU A 85 -13.54 0.84 3.79
C LEU A 85 -12.82 1.97 3.04
N ILE A 86 -13.57 2.98 2.60
CA ILE A 86 -13.00 4.17 1.93
C ILE A 86 -12.03 4.88 2.87
N ALA A 87 -12.37 5.04 4.15
CA ALA A 87 -11.51 5.66 5.14
C ALA A 87 -10.19 4.88 5.33
N ILE A 88 -10.25 3.55 5.46
CA ILE A 88 -9.06 2.70 5.60
C ILE A 88 -8.15 2.81 4.36
N HIS A 89 -8.73 2.75 3.16
CA HIS A 89 -7.98 2.84 1.92
C HIS A 89 -7.41 4.25 1.69
N SER A 90 -8.15 5.30 2.05
CA SER A 90 -7.69 6.69 1.99
C SER A 90 -6.54 6.93 2.96
N LEU A 91 -6.66 6.44 4.20
CA LEU A 91 -5.60 6.56 5.21
C LEU A 91 -4.34 5.80 4.76
N THR A 92 -4.51 4.62 4.17
CA THR A 92 -3.40 3.83 3.62
C THR A 92 -2.73 4.54 2.45
N LEU A 93 -3.50 5.15 1.56
CA LEU A 93 -2.99 5.94 0.44
C LEU A 93 -2.21 7.15 0.96
N ILE A 94 -2.77 7.91 1.90
CA ILE A 94 -2.09 9.04 2.56
C ILE A 94 -0.79 8.57 3.21
N ALA A 95 -0.83 7.49 3.98
CA ALA A 95 0.36 6.91 4.60
C ALA A 95 1.40 6.50 3.55
N THR A 96 0.98 5.91 2.42
CA THR A 96 1.87 5.56 1.30
C THR A 96 2.53 6.80 0.69
N PHE A 97 1.81 7.92 0.60
CA PHE A 97 2.37 9.21 0.18
C PHE A 97 3.40 9.75 1.18
N PHE A 98 3.15 9.62 2.48
CA PHE A 98 4.10 10.08 3.52
C PHE A 98 5.29 9.14 3.73
N THR A 99 5.15 7.85 3.43
CA THR A 99 6.25 6.87 3.41
C THR A 99 7.02 6.90 2.08
N LEU A 100 6.96 8.02 1.35
CA LEU A 100 7.90 8.31 0.26
C LEU A 100 9.30 7.89 0.73
N PRO A 101 10.03 7.05 -0.03
CA PRO A 101 11.46 6.99 0.17
C PRO A 101 11.94 8.40 -0.16
N VAL A 102 12.19 9.22 0.86
CA VAL A 102 13.11 10.35 0.72
C VAL A 102 14.31 9.67 0.10
N SER A 103 14.54 9.95 -1.18
CA SER A 103 15.70 9.46 -1.88
C SER A 103 16.84 9.82 -0.94
N SER A 104 17.41 8.83 -0.26
CA SER A 104 18.75 8.94 0.25
C SER A 104 19.52 9.22 -1.02
N THR A 105 19.69 10.51 -1.30
CA THR A 105 20.67 10.97 -2.25
C THR A 105 21.91 10.25 -1.77
N ASP A 106 22.32 9.25 -2.54
CA ASP A 106 23.62 8.64 -2.45
C ASP A 106 24.59 9.81 -2.30
N ILE A 107 25.03 10.07 -1.07
CA ILE A 107 26.19 10.90 -0.85
C ILE A 107 27.35 9.99 -1.24
N VAL A 108 27.55 9.87 -2.56
CA VAL A 108 28.81 9.42 -3.14
C VAL A 108 29.85 10.45 -2.71
N GLN A 109 30.64 10.11 -1.70
CA GLN A 109 31.94 10.72 -1.40
C GLN A 109 32.67 9.80 -0.42
N ALA A 110 33.75 9.08 -0.71
CA ALA A 110 34.60 8.78 -1.86
C ALA A 110 35.27 7.41 -1.52
N PRO A 111 35.90 6.67 -2.46
CA PRO A 111 36.62 5.46 -2.06
C PRO A 111 37.85 5.88 -1.26
N ALA A 112 37.92 5.52 0.02
CA ALA A 112 39.18 5.50 0.74
C ALA A 112 39.95 4.27 0.24
N THR A 113 40.71 4.46 -0.84
CA THR A 113 41.70 3.51 -1.33
C THR A 113 43.05 4.21 -1.35
N ASP A 114 43.66 4.32 -0.17
CA ASP A 114 45.11 4.27 -0.01
C ASP A 114 45.32 3.03 0.86
N THR A 115 45.40 1.85 0.25
CA THR A 115 46.68 1.19 -0.07
C THR A 115 47.64 1.27 1.10
N ASP A 116 47.46 0.28 1.97
CA ASP A 116 48.49 -0.38 2.75
C ASP A 116 49.79 -0.50 1.93
N ASN A 117 50.80 0.32 2.25
CA ASN A 117 52.17 0.08 1.84
C ASN A 117 52.88 -0.60 3.02
N GLN A 118 52.71 -1.92 3.10
CA GLN A 118 53.74 -2.79 3.64
C GLN A 118 54.69 -3.21 2.51
N ASP A 119 55.95 -3.38 2.91
CA ASP A 119 57.11 -3.89 2.18
C ASP A 119 57.87 -2.87 1.31
N GLU A 120 59.02 -2.41 1.81
CA GLU A 120 60.30 -3.04 1.47
C GLU A 120 61.44 -2.56 2.39
N ASP A 121 62.19 -3.54 2.90
CA ASP A 121 63.50 -3.43 3.55
C ASP A 121 64.49 -2.57 2.74
N GLU A 122 65.30 -1.72 3.39
CA GLU A 122 66.72 -1.58 3.01
C GLU A 122 67.57 -0.90 4.12
N LYS A 123 68.40 -1.73 4.77
CA LYS A 123 69.72 -1.50 5.41
C LYS A 123 69.84 -0.70 6.72
#